data_AF-A0A3A4VLZ1-F1
#
_entry.id   AF-A0A3A4VLZ1-F1
#
_cell.length_a   1.000
_cell.length_b   1.000
_cell.length_c   1.000
_cell.angle_alpha   90.00
_cell.angle_beta   90.00
_cell.angle_gamma   90.00
#
_symmetry.space_group_name_H-M   'P 1'
#
loop_
_entity.id
_entity.type
_entity.pdbx_description
1 polymer ?
#
loop_
_entity_poly.entity_id
_entity_poly.type
_entity_poly.pdbx_seq_one_letter_code
_entity_poly.pdbx_strand_id
1 'polypeptide(L)'
;MKKEEAEKYHLLFEIVLHESKAMWDTSQLFLLSNTILATIIGANLLTKSKIESSHDRLIFWLLSLLGFFISILWWFSYNRTSQYYKFRMAQIRELEKKNKEGGLDIFAGKPEEVSNGNTVEVDGKKHGVRVLGWNFRSFKIVNIIIFLFIIFFGFIVIYFLPWGIAFQTK
;
A
#
# COMPACT_ATOMS: atom_id res chain seq x y z
N MET A 1 24.42 20.25 -18.77
CA MET A 1 24.54 19.43 -17.55
C MET A 1 25.98 18.93 -17.44
N LYS A 2 26.63 19.11 -16.29
CA LYS A 2 27.97 18.55 -16.06
C LYS A 2 27.86 17.02 -15.97
N LYS A 3 28.88 16.28 -16.42
CA LYS A 3 28.88 14.80 -16.43
C LYS A 3 28.46 14.19 -15.07
N GLU A 4 28.95 14.77 -13.98
CA GLU A 4 28.64 14.36 -12.60
C GLU A 4 27.16 14.54 -12.22
N GLU A 5 26.50 15.59 -12.71
CA GLU A 5 25.06 15.82 -12.47
C GLU A 5 24.19 14.84 -13.26
N ALA A 6 24.65 14.46 -14.46
CA ALA A 6 24.00 13.45 -15.30
C ALA A 6 24.02 12.07 -14.65
N GLU A 7 25.18 11.67 -14.12
CA GLU A 7 25.35 10.41 -13.39
C GLU A 7 24.49 10.39 -12.12
N LYS A 8 24.47 11.50 -11.36
CA LYS A 8 23.61 11.63 -10.17
C LYS A 8 22.13 11.55 -10.51
N TYR A 9 21.70 12.17 -11.61
CA TYR A 9 20.32 12.09 -12.09
C TYR A 9 19.95 10.64 -12.44
N HIS A 10 20.79 9.95 -13.21
CA HIS A 10 20.53 8.57 -13.62
C HIS A 10 20.42 7.63 -12.41
N LEU A 11 21.32 7.77 -11.43
CA LEU A 11 21.29 7.01 -10.19
C LEU A 11 19.99 7.25 -9.41
N LEU A 12 19.58 8.51 -9.25
CA LEU A 12 18.35 8.84 -8.54
C LEU A 12 17.10 8.31 -9.26
N PHE A 13 17.09 8.38 -10.60
CA PHE A 13 16.03 7.80 -11.42
C PHE A 13 15.90 6.29 -11.21
N GLU A 14 17.02 5.56 -11.23
CA GLU A 14 17.03 4.13 -10.97
C GLU A 14 16.56 3.80 -9.55
N ILE A 15 17.02 4.55 -8.55
CA ILE A 15 16.57 4.41 -7.15
C ILE A 15 15.05 4.57 -7.07
N VAL A 16 14.49 5.57 -7.74
CA VAL A 16 13.06 5.82 -7.74
C VAL A 16 12.26 4.70 -8.40
N LEU A 17 12.73 4.17 -9.52
CA LEU A 17 12.09 3.02 -10.18
C LEU A 17 12.16 1.77 -9.29
N HIS A 18 13.32 1.53 -8.68
CA HIS A 18 13.52 0.43 -7.75
C HIS A 18 12.60 0.55 -6.52
N GLU A 19 12.52 1.73 -5.90
CA GLU A 19 11.62 1.99 -4.76
C GLU A 19 10.14 1.80 -5.15
N SER A 20 9.74 2.28 -6.34
CA SER A 20 8.38 2.08 -6.85
C SER A 20 8.05 0.60 -7.03
N LYS A 21 8.98 -0.18 -7.58
CA LYS A 21 8.81 -1.63 -7.77
C LYS A 21 8.75 -2.34 -6.42
N ALA A 22 9.69 -2.05 -5.52
CA ALA A 22 9.70 -2.63 -4.18
C ALA A 22 8.40 -2.35 -3.41
N MET A 23 7.85 -1.14 -3.53
CA MET A 23 6.56 -0.78 -2.94
C MET A 23 5.41 -1.62 -3.50
N TRP A 24 5.39 -1.83 -4.82
CA TRP A 24 4.37 -2.64 -5.50
C TRP A 24 4.47 -4.11 -5.10
N ASP A 25 5.66 -4.70 -5.19
CA ASP A 25 5.92 -6.11 -4.85
C ASP A 25 5.57 -6.39 -3.38
N THR A 26 5.97 -5.49 -2.47
CA THR A 26 5.62 -5.58 -1.05
C THR A 26 4.11 -5.51 -0.83
N SER A 27 3.42 -4.61 -1.55
CA SER A 27 1.96 -4.48 -1.44
C SER A 27 1.23 -5.73 -1.97
N GLN A 28 1.72 -6.33 -3.05
CA GLN A 28 1.18 -7.59 -3.58
C GLN A 28 1.38 -8.74 -2.59
N LEU A 29 2.56 -8.84 -1.97
CA LEU A 29 2.84 -9.87 -0.98
C LEU A 29 1.87 -9.78 0.20
N PHE A 30 1.71 -8.59 0.79
CA PHE A 30 0.78 -8.39 1.90
C PHE A 30 -0.68 -8.65 1.51
N LEU A 31 -1.10 -8.21 0.32
CA LEU A 31 -2.44 -8.48 -0.19
C LEU A 31 -2.67 -9.99 -0.31
N LEU A 32 -1.72 -10.72 -0.89
CA LEU A 32 -1.81 -12.17 -1.05
C LEU A 32 -1.86 -12.88 0.30
N SER A 33 -0.96 -12.54 1.23
CA SER A 33 -0.94 -13.13 2.58
C SER A 33 -2.25 -12.92 3.32
N ASN A 34 -2.79 -11.69 3.32
CA ASN A 34 -4.06 -11.39 3.97
C ASN A 34 -5.24 -12.08 3.28
N THR A 35 -5.22 -12.18 1.95
CA THR A 35 -6.26 -12.89 1.18
C THR A 35 -6.26 -14.38 1.49
N ILE A 36 -5.09 -15.02 1.57
CA ILE A 36 -4.96 -16.43 1.96
C ILE A 36 -5.54 -16.64 3.36
N LEU A 37 -5.16 -15.80 4.33
CA LEU A 37 -5.69 -15.90 5.70
C LEU A 37 -7.20 -15.71 5.75
N ALA A 38 -7.72 -14.68 5.07
CA ALA A 38 -9.16 -14.42 4.98
C ALA A 38 -9.92 -15.57 4.32
N THR A 39 -9.32 -16.20 3.29
CA THR A 39 -9.91 -17.35 2.59
C THR A 39 -9.97 -18.58 3.49
N ILE A 40 -8.89 -18.88 4.21
CA ILE A 40 -8.86 -19.99 5.18
C ILE A 40 -9.92 -19.78 6.25
N ILE A 41 -10.02 -18.58 6.81
CA ILE A 41 -11.02 -18.26 7.83
C ILE A 41 -12.44 -18.36 7.24
N GLY A 42 -12.70 -17.72 6.10
CA GLY A 42 -14.01 -17.70 5.45
C GLY A 42 -14.49 -19.10 5.02
N ALA A 43 -13.63 -19.91 4.41
CA ALA A 43 -13.97 -21.26 3.99
C ALA A 43 -14.36 -22.15 5.17
N ASN A 44 -13.63 -22.04 6.29
CA ASN A 44 -13.94 -22.84 7.47
C ASN A 44 -15.17 -22.33 8.23
N LEU A 45 -15.43 -21.01 8.23
CA LEU A 45 -16.63 -20.41 8.82
C LEU A 45 -17.91 -20.84 8.10
N LEU A 46 -17.87 -20.92 6.77
CA LEU A 46 -19.03 -21.29 5.96
C LEU A 46 -19.31 -22.80 5.99
N THR A 47 -18.28 -23.63 6.19
CA THR A 47 -18.41 -25.09 6.12
C THR A 47 -18.74 -25.71 7.47
N LYS A 48 -18.21 -25.17 8.58
CA LYS A 48 -18.52 -25.65 9.93
C LYS A 48 -19.69 -24.85 10.51
N SER A 49 -20.90 -25.40 10.42
CA SER A 49 -22.14 -24.76 10.90
C SER A 49 -22.12 -24.40 12.39
N LYS A 50 -21.21 -24.96 13.19
CA LYS A 50 -20.89 -24.48 14.53
C LYS A 50 -19.41 -24.65 14.87
N ILE A 51 -18.74 -23.54 15.16
CA ILE A 51 -17.44 -23.55 15.85
C ILE A 51 -17.72 -23.86 17.33
N GLU A 52 -17.90 -25.17 17.58
CA GLU A 52 -18.34 -25.70 18.88
C GLU A 52 -17.17 -25.96 19.84
N SER A 53 -15.96 -26.24 19.33
CA SER A 53 -14.80 -26.51 20.19
C SER A 53 -14.04 -25.23 20.56
N SER A 54 -13.60 -25.12 21.81
CA SER A 54 -12.72 -24.03 22.27
C SER A 54 -11.39 -24.00 21.50
N HIS A 55 -10.94 -25.16 21.03
CA HIS A 55 -9.73 -25.30 20.22
C HIS A 55 -9.87 -24.63 18.84
N ASP A 56 -10.99 -24.85 18.15
CA ASP A 56 -11.24 -24.20 16.85
C ASP A 56 -11.32 -22.67 17.02
N ARG A 57 -11.99 -22.19 18.07
CA ARG A 57 -12.05 -20.74 18.39
C ARG A 57 -10.66 -20.15 18.60
N LEU A 58 -9.80 -20.84 19.35
CA LEU A 58 -8.44 -20.41 19.60
C LEU A 58 -7.61 -20.33 18.31
N ILE A 59 -7.74 -21.31 17.41
CA ILE A 59 -7.08 -21.27 16.10
C ILE A 59 -7.55 -20.07 15.28
N PHE A 60 -8.86 -19.84 15.17
CA PHE A 60 -9.39 -18.69 14.42
C PHE A 60 -8.94 -17.36 15.03
N TRP A 61 -8.92 -17.27 16.36
CA TRP A 61 -8.45 -16.09 17.06
C TRP A 61 -6.97 -15.82 16.76
N LEU A 62 -6.10 -16.84 16.82
CA LEU A 62 -4.67 -16.71 16.49
C LEU A 62 -4.44 -16.33 15.03
N LEU A 63 -5.14 -16.97 14.09
CA LEU A 63 -5.05 -16.63 12.66
C LEU A 63 -5.49 -15.19 12.38
N SER A 64 -6.53 -14.73 13.08
CA SER A 64 -7.05 -13.37 12.94
C SER A 64 -6.12 -12.34 13.58
N LEU A 65 -5.50 -12.67 14.72
CA LEU A 65 -4.47 -11.85 15.34
C LEU A 65 -3.26 -11.69 14.41
N LEU A 66 -2.85 -12.79 13.76
CA LEU A 66 -1.78 -12.77 12.77
C LEU A 66 -2.15 -11.89 11.57
N GLY A 67 -3.34 -12.05 10.99
CA GLY A 67 -3.82 -11.22 9.87
C GLY A 67 -3.92 -9.74 10.25
N PHE A 68 -4.38 -9.44 11.45
CA PHE A 68 -4.44 -8.08 12.00
C PHE A 68 -3.03 -7.47 12.11
N PHE A 69 -2.08 -8.20 12.69
CA PHE A 69 -0.70 -7.74 12.83
C PHE A 69 -0.01 -7.54 11.46
N ILE A 70 -0.20 -8.46 10.53
CA ILE A 70 0.30 -8.34 9.15
C ILE A 70 -0.29 -7.10 8.48
N SER A 71 -1.58 -6.80 8.68
CA SER A 71 -2.24 -5.62 8.11
C SER A 71 -1.70 -4.31 8.71
N ILE A 72 -1.39 -4.28 10.02
CA ILE A 72 -0.73 -3.13 10.65
C ILE A 72 0.68 -2.93 10.08
N LEU A 73 1.48 -4.01 9.96
CA LEU A 73 2.80 -3.94 9.36
C LEU A 73 2.75 -3.47 7.92
N TRP A 74 1.74 -3.92 7.16
CA TRP A 74 1.51 -3.45 5.80
C TRP A 74 1.24 -1.94 5.77
N TRP A 75 0.38 -1.44 6.66
CA TRP A 75 0.11 -0.01 6.78
C TRP A 75 1.37 0.81 7.06
N PHE A 76 2.18 0.40 8.04
CA PHE A 76 3.43 1.09 8.37
C PHE A 76 4.44 1.05 7.21
N SER A 77 4.65 -0.12 6.63
CA SER A 77 5.55 -0.31 5.49
C SER A 77 5.14 0.55 4.29
N TYR A 78 3.85 0.52 3.96
CA TYR A 78 3.29 1.30 2.85
C TYR A 78 3.45 2.80 3.06
N ASN A 79 3.08 3.31 4.24
CA ASN A 79 3.19 4.74 4.54
C ASN A 79 4.64 5.19 4.53
N ARG A 80 5.54 4.43 5.15
CA ARG A 80 6.98 4.73 5.16
C ARG A 80 7.51 4.82 3.72
N THR A 81 7.29 3.78 2.91
CA THR A 81 7.80 3.72 1.53
C THR A 81 7.18 4.80 0.65
N SER A 82 5.90 5.10 0.81
CA SER A 82 5.24 6.19 0.08
C SER A 82 5.86 7.57 0.38
N GLN A 83 6.25 7.83 1.64
CA GLN A 83 6.93 9.08 1.99
C GLN A 83 8.35 9.15 1.44
N TYR A 84 9.11 8.05 1.50
CA TYR A 84 10.45 7.97 0.89
C TYR A 84 10.38 8.22 -0.62
N TYR A 85 9.43 7.59 -1.32
CA TYR A 85 9.23 7.79 -2.74
C TYR A 85 8.94 9.26 -3.09
N LYS A 86 8.06 9.92 -2.34
CA LYS A 86 7.76 11.36 -2.53
C LYS A 86 9.00 12.22 -2.31
N PHE A 87 9.80 11.90 -1.29
CA PHE A 87 11.03 12.61 -1.01
C PHE A 87 12.04 12.47 -2.15
N ARG A 88 12.27 11.25 -2.66
CA ARG A 88 13.16 11.00 -3.81
C ARG A 88 12.67 11.70 -5.08
N MET A 89 11.36 11.69 -5.33
CA MET A 89 10.79 12.44 -6.45
C MET A 89 10.99 13.95 -6.32
N ALA A 90 10.89 14.50 -5.12
CA ALA A 90 11.19 15.92 -4.89
C ALA A 90 12.67 16.23 -5.19
N GLN A 91 13.61 15.35 -4.81
CA GLN A 91 15.03 15.51 -5.10
C GLN A 91 15.32 15.49 -6.61
N ILE A 92 14.72 14.57 -7.35
CA ILE A 92 14.89 14.49 -8.82
C ILE A 92 14.37 15.76 -9.49
N ARG A 93 13.17 16.21 -9.11
CA ARG A 93 12.59 17.44 -9.68
C ARG A 93 13.43 18.68 -9.37
N GLU A 94 14.06 18.75 -8.21
CA GLU A 94 14.96 19.86 -7.90
C GLU A 94 16.20 19.86 -8.81
N LEU A 95 16.73 18.68 -9.13
CA LEU A 95 17.85 18.53 -10.07
C LEU A 95 17.47 18.86 -11.51
N GLU A 96 16.29 18.44 -11.98
CA GLU A 96 15.76 18.83 -13.30
C GLU A 96 15.59 20.35 -13.39
N LYS A 97 15.02 20.99 -12.36
CA LYS A 97 14.88 22.46 -12.33
C LYS A 97 16.22 23.19 -12.42
N LYS A 98 17.26 22.66 -11.77
CA LYS A 98 18.62 23.23 -11.83
C LYS A 98 19.27 23.01 -13.20
N ASN A 99 18.86 21.97 -13.94
CA ASN A 99 19.40 21.59 -15.24
C ASN A 99 18.47 21.89 -16.43
N LYS A 100 17.56 22.86 -16.30
CA LYS A 100 16.59 23.25 -17.35
C LYS A 100 17.21 23.51 -18.72
N GLU A 101 18.44 24.01 -18.76
CA GLU A 101 19.18 24.26 -20.02
C GLU A 101 19.59 22.97 -20.77
N GLY A 102 19.56 21.81 -20.09
CA GLY A 102 19.92 20.51 -20.66
C GLY A 102 18.78 19.74 -21.32
N GLY A 103 17.55 20.28 -21.37
CA GLY A 103 16.41 19.61 -22.01
C GLY A 103 15.90 18.33 -21.32
N LEU A 104 16.38 18.03 -20.10
CA LEU A 104 15.88 16.95 -19.27
C LEU A 104 14.66 17.42 -18.48
N ASP A 105 13.51 17.30 -19.12
CA ASP A 105 12.21 17.54 -18.51
C ASP A 105 11.44 16.19 -18.58
N ILE A 106 11.90 15.18 -17.83
CA ILE A 106 11.30 13.83 -17.85
C ILE A 106 10.20 13.74 -16.78
N PHE A 107 10.42 14.32 -15.60
CA PHE A 107 9.39 14.53 -14.58
C PHE A 107 8.80 15.95 -14.61
N ALA A 108 9.03 16.63 -15.74
CA ALA A 108 8.44 17.89 -16.15
C ALA A 108 6.96 18.00 -15.89
N GLY A 109 6.52 19.22 -15.62
CA GLY A 109 5.11 19.54 -15.45
C GLY A 109 4.63 19.27 -14.03
N LYS A 110 3.35 18.96 -13.91
CA LYS A 110 2.68 18.80 -12.62
C LYS A 110 2.12 17.39 -12.50
N PRO A 111 2.97 16.34 -12.34
CA PRO A 111 2.51 14.97 -12.12
C PRO A 111 1.63 14.86 -10.88
N GLU A 112 1.80 15.78 -9.92
CA GLU A 112 0.88 15.93 -8.81
C GLU A 112 -0.50 16.40 -9.24
N GLU A 113 -0.62 17.31 -10.21
CA GLU A 113 -1.90 17.69 -10.79
C GLU A 113 -2.53 16.52 -11.55
N VAL A 114 -1.76 15.78 -12.36
CA VAL A 114 -2.21 14.52 -13.01
C VAL A 114 -2.70 13.52 -11.95
N SER A 115 -1.91 13.30 -10.89
CA SER A 115 -2.24 12.44 -9.75
C SER A 115 -3.41 12.95 -8.93
N ASN A 116 -3.67 14.26 -8.93
CA ASN A 116 -4.83 14.89 -8.31
C ASN A 116 -6.04 14.91 -9.25
N GLY A 117 -5.97 14.17 -10.36
CA GLY A 117 -7.06 14.05 -11.33
C GLY A 117 -7.30 15.33 -12.13
N ASN A 118 -6.39 16.31 -12.09
CA ASN A 118 -6.44 17.43 -13.00
C ASN A 118 -5.91 16.99 -14.37
N THR A 119 -6.49 17.56 -15.41
CA THR A 119 -6.05 17.33 -16.78
C THR A 119 -4.82 18.18 -17.04
N VAL A 120 -3.72 17.55 -17.45
CA VAL A 120 -2.45 18.22 -17.73
C VAL A 120 -2.14 17.99 -19.21
N GLU A 121 -1.71 19.06 -19.87
CA GLU A 121 -1.39 19.00 -21.29
C GLU A 121 0.08 18.59 -21.47
N VAL A 122 0.31 17.48 -22.17
CA VAL A 122 1.63 16.96 -22.53
C VAL A 122 1.62 16.76 -24.04
N ASP A 123 2.57 17.34 -24.76
CA ASP A 123 2.67 17.28 -26.24
C ASP A 123 1.38 17.66 -26.98
N GLY A 124 0.70 18.72 -26.52
CA GLY A 124 -0.56 19.20 -27.10
C GLY A 124 -1.76 18.26 -26.88
N LYS A 125 -1.59 17.19 -26.08
CA LYS A 125 -2.65 16.25 -25.72
C LYS A 125 -2.99 16.41 -24.24
N LYS A 126 -4.30 16.48 -23.97
CA LYS A 126 -4.84 16.54 -22.61
C LYS A 126 -4.83 15.15 -21.98
N HIS A 127 -4.00 14.96 -20.97
CA HIS A 127 -3.92 13.74 -20.18
C HIS A 127 -4.55 13.95 -18.81
N GLY A 128 -5.54 13.13 -18.44
CA GLY A 128 -6.18 13.17 -17.13
C GLY A 128 -6.42 11.77 -16.60
N VAL A 129 -6.25 11.57 -15.29
CA VAL A 129 -6.39 10.26 -14.63
C VAL A 129 -7.73 10.13 -13.90
N ARG A 130 -8.67 11.08 -14.10
CA ARG A 130 -10.02 10.97 -13.54
C ARG A 130 -10.78 9.83 -14.19
N VAL A 131 -11.05 8.80 -13.41
CA VAL A 131 -12.08 7.80 -13.71
C VAL A 131 -13.33 8.23 -12.95
N LEU A 132 -14.44 8.46 -13.66
CA LEU A 132 -15.77 8.75 -13.09
C LEU A 132 -15.82 9.95 -12.10
N GLY A 133 -14.97 10.97 -12.29
CA GLY A 133 -14.99 12.20 -11.48
C GLY A 133 -14.46 12.05 -10.05
N TRP A 134 -14.11 10.84 -9.60
CA TRP A 134 -13.57 10.60 -8.27
C TRP A 134 -12.05 10.61 -8.31
N ASN A 135 -11.44 11.51 -7.53
CA ASN A 135 -9.99 11.63 -7.41
C ASN A 135 -9.45 10.60 -6.42
N PHE A 136 -9.51 9.32 -6.80
CA PHE A 136 -8.76 8.29 -6.09
C PHE A 136 -7.31 8.36 -6.52
N ARG A 137 -6.50 9.10 -5.77
CA ARG A 137 -5.05 8.87 -5.78
C ARG A 137 -4.83 7.37 -5.62
N SER A 138 -4.10 6.70 -6.51
CA SER A 138 -3.79 5.26 -6.35
C SER A 138 -3.22 4.95 -4.97
N PHE A 139 -2.53 5.93 -4.36
CA PHE A 139 -2.03 5.83 -3.00
C PHE A 139 -3.10 5.77 -1.89
N LYS A 140 -4.27 6.36 -2.12
CA LYS A 140 -5.41 6.29 -1.20
C LYS A 140 -6.12 4.94 -1.28
N ILE A 141 -6.20 4.34 -2.47
CA ILE A 141 -6.87 3.04 -2.67
C ILE A 141 -6.18 1.95 -1.83
N VAL A 142 -4.84 1.88 -1.88
CA VAL A 142 -4.11 0.87 -1.10
C VAL A 142 -4.36 1.04 0.40
N ASN A 143 -4.36 2.27 0.92
CA ASN A 143 -4.69 2.54 2.31
C ASN A 143 -6.14 2.13 2.69
N ILE A 144 -7.11 2.33 1.78
CA ILE A 144 -8.49 1.86 1.99
C ILE A 144 -8.52 0.32 2.08
N ILE A 145 -7.83 -0.37 1.17
CA ILE A 145 -7.76 -1.84 1.18
C ILE A 145 -7.12 -2.35 2.47
N ILE A 146 -6.01 -1.76 2.90
CA ILE A 146 -5.34 -2.11 4.16
C ILE A 146 -6.31 -1.92 5.33
N PHE A 147 -7.02 -0.79 5.38
CA PHE A 147 -7.97 -0.49 6.44
C PHE A 147 -9.14 -1.49 6.49
N LEU A 148 -9.62 -1.95 5.32
CA LEU A 148 -10.64 -3.00 5.24
C LEU A 148 -10.15 -4.31 5.85
N PHE A 149 -8.90 -4.72 5.59
CA PHE A 149 -8.33 -5.91 6.24
C PHE A 149 -8.15 -5.73 7.74
N ILE A 150 -7.71 -4.56 8.21
CA ILE A 150 -7.60 -4.25 9.64
C ILE A 150 -8.96 -4.38 10.33
N ILE A 151 -10.02 -3.80 9.75
CA ILE A 151 -11.39 -3.93 10.29
C ILE A 151 -11.85 -5.37 10.26
N PHE A 152 -11.67 -6.08 9.14
CA PHE A 152 -12.09 -7.47 8.97
C PHE A 152 -11.46 -8.38 10.03
N PHE A 153 -10.13 -8.35 10.16
CA PHE A 153 -9.44 -9.16 11.16
C PHE A 153 -9.73 -8.70 12.58
N GLY A 154 -9.84 -7.38 12.82
CA GLY A 154 -10.20 -6.83 14.12
C GLY A 154 -11.57 -7.31 14.60
N PHE A 155 -12.57 -7.34 13.70
CA PHE A 155 -13.88 -7.88 14.00
C PHE A 155 -13.81 -9.37 14.38
N ILE A 156 -13.06 -10.17 13.63
CA ILE A 156 -12.93 -11.60 13.89
C ILE A 156 -12.19 -11.87 15.20
N VAL A 157 -11.15 -11.09 15.54
CA VAL A 157 -10.44 -11.14 16.82
C VAL A 157 -11.40 -10.90 17.99
N ILE A 158 -12.28 -9.90 17.89
CA ILE A 158 -13.26 -9.59 18.94
C ILE A 158 -14.32 -10.69 19.03
N TYR A 159 -14.81 -11.17 17.89
CA TYR A 159 -15.88 -12.17 17.82
C TYR A 159 -15.44 -13.55 18.35
N PHE A 160 -14.21 -13.98 18.03
CA PHE A 160 -13.66 -15.26 18.48
C PHE A 160 -12.82 -15.16 19.75
N LEU A 161 -12.90 -14.05 20.50
CA LEU A 161 -12.16 -13.90 21.74
C LEU A 161 -12.45 -15.09 22.68
N PRO A 162 -11.43 -15.81 23.17
CA PRO A 162 -11.61 -17.02 23.96
C PRO A 162 -11.98 -16.70 25.43
N TRP A 163 -13.12 -16.05 25.64
CA TRP A 163 -13.62 -15.66 26.98
C TRP A 163 -13.61 -16.83 27.97
N GLY A 164 -13.96 -18.05 27.54
CA GLY A 164 -14.03 -19.23 28.42
C GLY A 164 -12.69 -19.78 28.92
N ILE A 165 -11.57 -19.49 28.25
CA ILE A 165 -10.23 -19.99 28.66
C ILE A 165 -9.61 -19.08 29.73
N ALA A 166 -9.90 -17.77 29.68
CA ALA A 166 -9.37 -16.79 30.62
C ALA A 166 -9.99 -16.87 32.03
N PHE A 167 -11.16 -17.50 32.17
CA PHE A 167 -11.92 -17.57 33.42
C PHE A 167 -11.93 -18.97 34.09
N GLN A 168 -11.24 -19.97 33.53
CA GLN A 168 -11.13 -21.31 34.13
C GLN A 168 -9.85 -21.53 34.98
N THR A 169 -9.04 -20.49 35.18
CA THR A 169 -7.82 -20.52 36.02
C THR A 169 -8.06 -20.00 37.46
N LYS A 170 -9.23 -20.25 38.03
CA LYS A 170 -9.49 -20.04 39.47
C LYS A 170 -10.20 -21.23 40.09
#